data_AF-A0A165Z050-F1
#
_entry.id   AF-A0A165Z050-F1
#
_cell.length_a   1.000
_cell.length_b   1.000
_cell.length_c   1.000
_cell.angle_alpha   90.00
_cell.angle_beta   90.00
_cell.angle_gamma   90.00
#
_symmetry.space_group_name_H-M   'P 1'
#
loop_
_entity.id
_entity.type
_entity.pdbx_description
1 polymer ?
#
loop_
_entity_poly.entity_id
_entity_poly.type
_entity_poly.pdbx_seq_one_letter_code
_entity_poly.pdbx_strand_id
1 'polypeptide(L)'
;MRASQFLIALIPAALAQVGQPQCEPGTGDLYCCNQLEAGQSPEYGYFLAHYWDTKAPLECKTYPSLGCTVNANTCCGRGREDGYICQPAPNTLG
;
A
#
# COMPACT_ATOMS: atom_id res chain seq x y z
N MET A 1 3.84 -6.81 -55.18
CA MET A 1 3.10 -7.72 -54.27
C MET A 1 3.27 -7.18 -52.86
N ARG A 2 2.16 -7.12 -52.11
CA ARG A 2 2.00 -6.44 -50.83
C ARG A 2 2.57 -7.23 -49.64
N ALA A 3 2.71 -6.49 -48.53
CA ALA A 3 2.93 -6.92 -47.14
C ALA A 3 4.40 -7.24 -46.80
N SER A 4 4.97 -6.82 -45.68
CA SER A 4 4.34 -6.63 -44.38
C SER A 4 4.91 -5.40 -43.66
N GLN A 5 4.02 -4.47 -43.31
CA GLN A 5 4.25 -3.53 -42.22
C GLN A 5 4.19 -4.35 -40.92
N PHE A 6 5.33 -4.62 -40.31
CA PHE A 6 5.37 -5.14 -38.94
C PHE A 6 4.90 -4.02 -38.01
N LEU A 7 3.59 -3.97 -37.77
CA LEU A 7 3.02 -3.29 -36.62
C LEU A 7 3.54 -4.03 -35.38
N ILE A 8 4.61 -3.50 -34.78
CA ILE A 8 4.94 -3.81 -33.39
C ILE A 8 3.79 -3.19 -32.60
N ALA A 9 2.77 -3.99 -32.30
CA ALA A 9 1.78 -3.65 -31.32
C ALA A 9 2.54 -3.39 -30.02
N LEU A 10 2.68 -2.11 -29.67
CA LEU A 10 2.98 -1.64 -28.34
C LEU A 10 1.85 -2.16 -27.45
N ILE A 11 1.99 -3.40 -26.98
CA ILE A 11 1.18 -3.91 -25.88
C ILE A 11 1.51 -2.98 -24.72
N PRO A 12 0.56 -2.14 -24.25
CA PRO A 12 0.81 -1.34 -23.07
C PRO A 12 1.17 -2.33 -21.97
N ALA A 13 2.27 -2.06 -21.28
CA ALA A 13 2.73 -2.81 -20.12
C ALA A 13 1.75 -2.61 -18.95
N ALA A 14 0.50 -3.04 -19.12
CA ALA A 14 -0.37 -3.44 -18.04
C ALA A 14 -0.09 -4.92 -17.77
N LEU A 15 1.16 -5.21 -17.37
CA LEU A 15 1.39 -6.39 -16.55
C LEU A 15 0.59 -6.12 -15.28
N ALA A 16 -0.65 -6.59 -15.26
CA ALA A 16 -1.35 -6.85 -14.02
C ALA A 16 -0.35 -7.62 -13.15
N GLN A 17 0.17 -6.95 -12.14
CA GLN A 17 1.01 -7.55 -11.11
C GLN A 17 0.07 -8.41 -10.27
N VAL A 18 -0.31 -9.57 -10.82
CA VAL A 18 -1.18 -10.53 -10.17
C VAL A 18 -0.46 -10.97 -8.89
N GLY A 19 -0.98 -10.54 -7.74
CA GLY A 19 -0.52 -10.97 -6.41
C GLY A 19 0.27 -9.96 -5.57
N GLN A 20 0.42 -8.70 -5.99
CA GLN A 20 0.94 -7.64 -5.11
C GLN A 20 -0.23 -6.76 -4.63
N PRO A 21 -0.37 -6.50 -3.32
CA PRO A 21 -1.37 -5.54 -2.83
C PRO A 21 -1.10 -4.17 -3.46
N GLN A 22 -2.16 -3.53 -3.96
CA GLN A 22 -2.09 -2.22 -4.58
C GLN A 22 -3.16 -1.31 -3.96
N CYS A 23 -2.82 -0.04 -3.81
CA CYS A 23 -3.72 0.97 -3.30
C CYS A 23 -4.58 1.53 -4.42
N GLU A 24 -5.87 1.74 -4.16
CA GLU A 24 -6.76 2.39 -5.11
C GLU A 24 -6.28 3.83 -5.37
N PRO A 25 -6.44 4.36 -6.60
CA PRO A 25 -6.08 5.74 -6.89
C PRO A 25 -6.74 6.71 -5.90
N GLY A 26 -5.93 7.54 -5.24
CA GLY A 26 -6.39 8.52 -4.26
C GLY A 26 -6.39 8.04 -2.79
N THR A 27 -6.08 6.77 -2.52
CA THR A 27 -5.98 6.22 -1.15
C THR A 27 -4.58 6.35 -0.53
N GLY A 28 -3.57 6.67 -1.35
CA GLY A 28 -2.19 6.87 -0.93
C GLY A 28 -1.26 5.76 -1.41
N ASP A 29 -0.09 5.66 -0.76
CA ASP A 29 0.92 4.63 -1.07
C ASP A 29 0.74 3.42 -0.16
N LEU A 30 1.34 2.30 -0.57
CA LEU A 30 1.33 1.07 0.23
C LEU A 30 2.37 1.15 1.35
N TYR A 31 1.93 0.90 2.57
CA TYR A 31 2.76 0.82 3.76
C TYR A 31 2.53 -0.50 4.48
N CYS A 32 3.56 -0.93 5.20
CA CYS A 32 3.43 -1.99 6.18
C CYS A 32 3.07 -1.36 7.53
N CYS A 33 1.91 -1.69 8.08
CA CYS A 33 1.45 -1.12 9.34
C CYS A 33 0.97 -2.20 10.32
N ASN A 34 1.38 -2.05 11.57
CA ASN A 34 0.89 -2.84 12.70
C ASN A 34 0.03 -1.95 13.60
N GLN A 35 -1.01 -2.52 14.19
CA GLN A 35 -1.79 -1.82 15.20
C GLN A 35 -0.96 -1.67 16.47
N LEU A 36 -0.83 -0.44 16.97
CA LEU A 36 -0.20 -0.17 18.25
C LEU A 36 -1.22 -0.39 19.37
N GLU A 37 -0.90 -1.25 20.32
CA GLU A 37 -1.71 -1.38 21.54
C GLU A 37 -1.47 -0.22 22.50
N ALA A 38 -2.43 0.03 23.39
CA ALA A 38 -2.33 1.11 24.36
C ALA A 38 -1.09 0.95 25.25
N GLY A 39 -0.24 1.97 25.28
CA GLY A 39 1.01 1.97 26.06
C GLY A 39 2.23 1.39 25.33
N GLN A 40 2.08 0.90 24.10
CA GLN A 40 3.21 0.56 23.25
C GLN A 40 3.81 1.83 22.62
N SER A 41 5.14 1.85 22.55
CA SER A 41 5.87 2.88 21.81
C SER A 41 6.19 2.34 20.41
N PRO A 42 6.15 3.19 19.36
CA PRO A 42 6.50 2.76 18.02
C PRO A 42 7.93 2.27 17.94
N GLU A 43 8.15 1.24 17.13
CA GLU A 43 9.49 0.75 16.83
C GLU A 43 10.33 1.81 16.09
N TYR A 44 11.65 1.74 16.26
CA TYR A 44 12.56 2.66 15.58
C TYR A 44 12.46 2.52 14.06
N GLY A 45 12.30 3.66 13.37
CA GLY A 45 12.14 3.69 11.91
C GLY A 45 10.71 3.54 11.41
N TYR A 46 9.73 3.40 12.32
CA TYR A 46 8.31 3.48 11.99
C TYR A 46 7.78 4.88 12.26
N PHE A 47 6.78 5.29 11.47
CA PHE A 47 6.01 6.51 11.68
C PHE A 47 4.62 6.16 12.22
N LEU A 48 4.02 7.10 12.94
CA LEU A 48 2.66 6.93 13.47
C LEU A 48 1.62 7.31 12.41
N ALA A 49 0.59 6.48 12.31
CA ALA A 49 -0.60 6.72 11.53
C ALA A 49 -1.84 6.26 12.31
N HIS A 50 -3.02 6.39 11.72
CA HIS A 50 -4.23 5.81 12.29
C HIS A 50 -5.20 5.37 11.20
N TYR A 51 -6.06 4.41 11.52
CA TYR A 51 -7.16 4.06 10.63
C TYR A 51 -8.18 5.19 10.54
N TRP A 52 -8.65 5.49 9.32
CA TRP A 52 -9.65 6.55 9.12
C TRP A 52 -10.97 6.29 9.84
N ASP A 53 -11.40 5.02 9.88
CA ASP A 53 -12.65 4.53 10.47
C ASP A 53 -12.60 4.48 12.01
N THR A 54 -11.66 3.70 12.57
CA THR A 54 -11.61 3.45 14.02
C THR A 54 -10.79 4.47 14.80
N LYS A 55 -9.99 5.30 14.11
CA LYS A 55 -8.93 6.14 14.71
C LYS A 55 -7.92 5.36 15.56
N ALA A 56 -7.85 4.03 15.40
CA ALA A 56 -6.87 3.22 16.11
C ALA A 56 -5.45 3.58 15.65
N PRO A 57 -4.48 3.73 16.58
CA PRO A 57 -3.12 4.07 16.25
C PRO A 57 -2.43 2.89 15.54
N LEU A 58 -1.62 3.25 14.56
CA LEU A 58 -0.83 2.33 13.75
C LEU A 58 0.63 2.80 13.78
N GLU A 59 1.55 1.86 13.80
CA GLU A 59 2.94 2.11 13.43
C GLU A 59 3.19 1.58 12.03
N CYS A 60 3.80 2.39 11.20
CA CYS A 60 3.90 2.16 9.77
C CYS A 60 5.32 2.36 9.25
N LYS A 61 5.68 1.62 8.20
CA LYS A 61 6.92 1.83 7.44
C LYS A 61 6.71 1.56 5.96
N THR A 62 7.58 2.11 5.13
CA THR A 62 7.49 1.96 3.67
C THR A 62 7.52 0.49 3.26
N TYR A 63 6.62 0.10 2.36
CA TYR A 63 6.64 -1.22 1.74
C TYR A 63 7.57 -1.23 0.51
N PRO A 64 8.26 -2.35 0.19
CA PRO A 64 8.37 -3.59 0.96
C PRO A 64 9.39 -3.45 2.09
N SER A 65 9.13 -4.08 3.24
CA SER A 65 10.08 -4.09 4.35
C SER A 65 10.14 -5.44 5.05
N LEU A 66 11.35 -5.80 5.51
CA LEU A 66 11.62 -7.03 6.26
C LEU A 66 10.74 -7.09 7.52
N GLY A 67 10.08 -8.22 7.74
CA GLY A 67 9.16 -8.42 8.87
C GLY A 67 7.71 -8.01 8.61
N CYS A 68 7.39 -7.49 7.42
CA CYS A 68 5.99 -7.26 7.06
C CYS A 68 5.30 -8.58 6.72
N THR A 69 4.25 -8.94 7.47
CA THR A 69 3.35 -10.03 7.03
C THR A 69 2.43 -9.49 5.94
N VAL A 70 2.06 -10.33 4.96
CA VAL A 70 1.21 -9.94 3.82
C VAL A 70 -0.14 -9.35 4.27
N ASN A 71 -0.57 -9.66 5.50
CA ASN A 71 -1.81 -9.19 6.11
C ASN A 71 -1.71 -7.81 6.78
N ALA A 72 -0.50 -7.24 6.90
CA ALA A 72 -0.24 -5.94 7.53
C ALA A 72 -0.15 -4.79 6.50
N ASN A 73 -0.53 -5.05 5.25
CA ASN A 73 -0.45 -4.06 4.18
C ASN A 73 -1.64 -3.09 4.26
N THR A 74 -1.33 -1.81 4.35
CA THR A 74 -2.34 -0.73 4.40
C THR A 74 -1.99 0.37 3.43
N CYS A 75 -3.01 1.02 2.89
CA CYS A 75 -2.88 2.16 2.02
C CYS A 75 -2.97 3.43 2.85
N CYS A 76 -1.88 4.20 2.90
CA CYS A 76 -1.81 5.41 3.72
C CYS A 76 -1.53 6.64 2.88
N GLY A 77 -2.34 7.66 3.11
CA GLY A 77 -2.18 8.99 2.53
C GLY A 77 -1.94 10.04 3.60
N ARG A 78 -1.44 11.21 3.19
CA ARG A 78 -1.30 12.36 4.09
C ARG A 78 -2.68 12.91 4.43
N GLY A 79 -3.06 12.80 5.70
CA GLY A 79 -4.25 13.45 6.25
C GLY A 79 -4.08 14.97 6.28
N ARG A 80 -5.21 15.69 6.22
CA ARG A 80 -5.19 17.16 6.27
C ARG A 80 -4.76 17.70 7.63
N GLU A 81 -5.02 16.97 8.72
CA GLU A 81 -4.83 17.45 10.09
C GLU A 81 -4.10 16.44 11.01
N ASP A 82 -4.24 15.14 10.76
CA ASP A 82 -3.85 14.09 11.72
C ASP A 82 -2.61 13.24 11.30
N GLY A 83 -1.69 13.80 10.49
CA GLY A 83 -0.52 13.06 10.02
C GLY A 83 -0.87 12.10 8.87
N TYR A 84 -0.56 10.81 8.99
CA TYR A 84 -0.94 9.79 7.99
C TYR A 84 -2.25 9.11 8.37
N ILE A 85 -3.13 8.97 7.38
CA ILE A 85 -4.41 8.28 7.52
C ILE A 85 -4.35 7.03 6.64
N CYS A 86 -4.66 5.88 7.23
CA CYS A 86 -4.56 4.60 6.57
C CYS A 86 -5.93 3.92 6.39
N GLN A 87 -6.02 3.08 5.38
CA GLN A 87 -7.09 2.11 5.18
C GLN A 87 -6.49 0.72 4.90
N PRO A 88 -7.22 -0.36 5.22
CA PRO A 88 -6.78 -1.71 4.85
C PRO A 88 -6.53 -1.77 3.33
N ALA A 89 -5.37 -2.28 2.92
CA ALA A 89 -5.18 -2.55 1.49
C ALA A 89 -6.16 -3.66 1.08
N PRO A 90 -6.75 -3.62 -0.13
CA PRO A 90 -7.50 -4.75 -0.62
C PRO A 90 -6.56 -5.97 -0.63
N ASN A 91 -6.89 -6.97 0.20
CA ASN A 91 -6.14 -8.23 0.23
C ASN A 91 -6.16 -8.81 -1.18
N THR A 92 -5.00 -8.86 -1.84
CA THR A 92 -4.84 -9.69 -3.03
C THR A 92 -4.82 -11.13 -2.56
N LEU A 93 -6.02 -11.71 -2.44
CA LEU A 93 -6.20 -13.15 -2.26
C LEU A 93 -5.67 -13.84 -3.52
N GLY A 94 -4.47 -14.41 -3.42
CA GLY A 94 -4.03 -15.52 -4.26
C GLY A 94 -4.49 -16.83 -3.64
#